data_AF-A0A3D5K0Q0-F1
#
_entry.id   AF-A0A3D5K0Q0-F1
#
_cell.length_a   1.000
_cell.length_b   1.000
_cell.length_c   1.000
_cell.angle_alpha   90.00
_cell.angle_beta   90.00
_cell.angle_gamma   90.00
#
_symmetry.space_group_name_H-M   'P 1'
#
loop_
_entity.id
_entity.type
_entity.pdbx_description
1 polymer ?
#
loop_
_entity_poly.entity_id
_entity_poly.type
_entity_poly.pdbx_seq_one_letter_code
_entity_poly.pdbx_strand_id
1 'polypeptide(L)' 'MELKEDNQFTAYPQNEANNKLHGTWKIEGTLLDCSGSTEGTKQKMTLKIDAKTLHLLSIDQGDTPLPLGASRIPFKKKP' A
#
# COMPACT_ATOMS: atom_id res chain seq x y z
N MET A 1 5.28 6.94 0.24
CA MET A 1 3.81 7.07 0.11
C MET A 1 3.48 8.53 0.25
N GLU A 2 2.55 9.01 -0.56
CA GLU A 2 2.02 10.37 -0.50
C GLU A 2 0.53 10.29 -0.17
N LEU A 3 0.11 10.99 0.88
CA LEU A 3 -1.29 11.19 1.25
C LEU A 3 -1.73 12.53 0.67
N LYS A 4 -2.86 12.54 -0.03
CA LYS A 4 -3.51 13.73 -0.56
C LYS A 4 -4.71 14.09 0.32
N GLU A 5 -5.07 15.37 0.32
CA GLU A 5 -6.14 15.93 1.18
C GLU A 5 -7.53 15.34 0.87
N ASP A 6 -7.76 14.83 -0.35
CA ASP A 6 -9.04 14.23 -0.78
C ASP A 6 -9.24 12.76 -0.35
N ASN A 7 -8.63 12.34 0.77
CA ASN A 7 -8.56 10.93 1.18
C ASN A 7 -7.97 10.01 0.11
N GLN A 8 -7.17 10.54 -0.82
CA GLN A 8 -6.48 9.79 -1.85
C GLN A 8 -5.03 9.54 -1.45
N PHE A 9 -4.46 8.40 -1.82
CA PHE A 9 -3.04 8.15 -1.64
C PHE A 9 -2.40 7.57 -2.90
N THR A 10 -1.09 7.80 -2.99
CA THR A 10 -0.22 7.10 -3.94
C THR A 10 0.91 6.43 -3.16
N ALA A 11 1.03 5.11 -3.28
CA ALA A 11 2.18 4.36 -2.78
C ALA A 11 3.04 3.86 -3.94
N TYR A 12 4.36 3.89 -3.71
CA TYR A 12 5.36 3.56 -4.73
C TYR A 12 6.06 2.26 -4.30
N PRO A 13 5.85 1.14 -5.01
CA PRO A 13 6.59 -0.09 -4.76
C PRO A 13 8.07 0.12 -5.05
N GLN A 14 8.94 -0.43 -4.21
CA GLN A 14 10.39 -0.30 -4.38
C GLN A 14 10.88 -1.07 -5.62
N ASN A 15 10.34 -2.27 -5.86
CA ASN A 15 10.78 -3.15 -6.95
C ASN A 15 9.96 -2.99 -8.24
N GLU A 16 8.88 -2.20 -8.22
CA GLU A 16 8.00 -1.99 -9.36
C GLU A 16 7.63 -0.51 -9.48
N ALA A 17 8.60 0.31 -9.89
CA ALA A 17 8.40 1.77 -10.02
C ALA A 17 7.23 2.15 -10.97
N ASN A 18 6.89 1.27 -11.91
CA ASN A 18 5.77 1.43 -12.85
C ASN A 18 4.44 0.88 -12.32
N ASN A 19 4.41 0.26 -11.13
CA ASN A 19 3.23 -0.38 -10.56
C ASN A 19 2.71 0.39 -9.33
N LYS A 20 2.58 1.71 -9.46
CA LYS A 20 2.12 2.59 -8.38
C LYS A 20 0.76 2.13 -7.87
N LEU A 21 0.58 2.13 -6.55
CA LEU A 21 -0.68 1.84 -5.91
C LEU A 21 -1.44 3.14 -5.69
N HIS A 22 -2.60 3.25 -6.31
CA HIS A 22 -3.50 4.39 -6.19
C HIS A 22 -4.78 3.95 -5.49
N GLY A 23 -5.22 4.73 -4.52
CA GLY A 23 -6.44 4.39 -3.81
C GLY A 23 -6.86 5.45 -2.82
N THR A 24 -7.71 5.04 -1.90
CA THR A 24 -8.18 5.88 -0.81
C THR A 24 -7.59 5.43 0.51
N TRP A 25 -7.41 6.39 1.41
CA TRP A 25 -6.98 6.13 2.77
C TRP A 25 -8.06 6.58 3.74
N LYS A 26 -8.13 5.89 4.87
CA LYS A 26 -8.98 6.24 6.01
C LYS A 26 -8.20 6.04 7.29
N ILE A 27 -8.58 6.77 8.33
CA ILE A 27 -8.02 6.59 9.68
C ILE A 27 -9.02 5.81 10.51
N GLU A 28 -8.59 4.65 11.02
CA GLU A 28 -9.32 3.84 11.99
C GLU A 28 -8.58 3.87 13.33
N GLY A 29 -8.96 4.82 14.19
CA GLY A 29 -8.33 5.03 15.48
C GLY A 29 -6.88 5.49 15.35
N THR A 30 -5.92 4.59 15.61
CA THR A 30 -4.48 4.86 15.47
C THR A 30 -3.88 4.25 14.21
N LEU A 31 -4.71 3.61 13.38
CA LEU A 31 -4.30 2.95 12.16
C LEU A 31 -4.76 3.77 10.95
N LEU A 32 -3.94 3.80 9.92
CA LEU A 32 -4.22 4.37 8.62
C LEU A 32 -4.34 3.22 7.63
N ASP A 33 -5.56 2.99 7.17
CA ASP A 33 -5.92 1.93 6.23
C ASP A 33 -5.99 2.52 4.83
N CYS A 34 -5.03 2.13 3.99
CA CYS A 34 -4.85 2.57 2.62
C CYS A 34 -5.26 1.43 1.68
N SER A 35 -6.40 1.54 1.02
CA SER A 35 -6.90 0.52 0.10
C SER A 35 -6.96 1.06 -1.32
N GLY A 36 -6.40 0.32 -2.28
CA GLY A 36 -6.29 0.79 -3.66
C GLY A 36 -6.03 -0.31 -4.67
N SER A 37 -5.79 0.10 -5.91
CA SER A 37 -5.38 -0.77 -6.99
C SER A 37 -4.05 -0.32 -7.60
N THR A 38 -3.20 -1.26 -7.97
CA THR A 38 -1.95 -0.97 -8.66
C THR A 38 -2.20 -0.59 -10.13
N GLU A 39 -1.42 0.34 -10.67
CA GLU A 39 -1.61 0.86 -12.03
C GLU A 39 -1.27 -0.18 -13.12
N GLY A 40 -0.16 -0.91 -12.93
CA GLY A 40 0.33 -1.88 -13.91
C GLY A 40 -0.41 -3.21 -13.87
N THR A 41 -0.51 -3.81 -12.68
CA THR A 41 -1.12 -5.14 -12.51
C THR A 41 -2.62 -5.10 -12.20
N LYS A 42 -3.18 -3.92 -11.93
CA LYS A 42 -4.59 -3.74 -11.49
C LYS A 42 -4.96 -4.59 -10.28
N GLN A 43 -3.97 -4.97 -9.47
CA GLN A 43 -4.16 -5.76 -8.27
C GLN A 43 -4.66 -4.87 -7.15
N LYS A 44 -5.66 -5.36 -6.41
CA LYS A 44 -6.13 -4.69 -5.21
C LYS A 44 -5.16 -4.94 -4.07
N MET A 45 -4.76 -3.87 -3.38
CA MET A 45 -3.88 -3.94 -2.22
C MET A 45 -4.43 -3.07 -1.09
N THR A 46 -4.31 -3.58 0.13
CA THR A 46 -4.61 -2.85 1.35
C THR A 46 -3.35 -2.76 2.21
N LEU A 47 -2.93 -1.54 2.52
CA LEU A 47 -1.80 -1.22 3.38
C LEU A 47 -2.33 -0.75 4.73
N LYS A 48 -1.94 -1.42 5.81
CA LYS A 48 -2.20 -0.96 7.17
C LYS A 48 -0.95 -0.29 7.72
N ILE A 49 -1.07 0.98 8.06
CA ILE A 49 0.03 1.83 8.51
C ILE A 49 -0.33 2.34 9.91
N ASP A 50 0.63 2.40 10.81
CA ASP A 50 0.45 3.08 12.09
C ASP A 50 0.42 4.60 11.83
N ALA A 51 -0.67 5.27 12.18
CA ALA A 51 -0.87 6.69 11.87
C ALA A 51 0.08 7.61 12.67
N LYS A 52 0.57 7.17 13.83
CA LYS A 52 1.45 7.98 14.70
C LYS A 52 2.88 7.99 14.20
N THR A 53 3.39 6.82 13.82
CA THR A 53 4.77 6.62 13.39
C THR A 53 4.92 6.63 11.86
N LEU A 54 3.81 6.48 11.14
CA LEU A 54 3.78 6.25 9.69
C LEU A 54 4.57 5.01 9.27
N HIS A 55 4.63 4.00 10.14
CA HIS A 55 5.24 2.70 9.86
C HIS A 55 4.23 1.74 9.25
N LEU A 56 4.62 1.08 8.18
CA LEU A 56 3.82 0.02 7.57
C LEU A 56 3.77 -1.19 8.50
N LEU A 57 2.58 -1.55 8.94
CA LEU A 57 2.33 -2.70 9.81
C LEU A 57 2.10 -3.97 8.98
N SER A 58 1.22 -3.87 7.98
CA SER A 58 0.83 -5.01 7.14
C SER A 58 0.47 -4.60 5.73
N ILE A 59 0.58 -5.55 4.81
CA ILE A 59 0.17 -5.45 3.41
C ILE A 59 -0.71 -6.66 3.12
N ASP A 60 -1.90 -6.41 2.58
CA ASP A 60 -2.82 -7.41 2.08
C ASP A 60 -2.97 -7.22 0.57
N GLN A 61 -2.93 -8.32 -0.18
CA GLN A 61 -3.10 -8.34 -1.64
C GLN A 61 -4.37 -9.14 -1.92
N GLY A 62 -5.46 -8.43 -2.20
CA GLY A 62 -6.82 -8.97 -2.10
C GLY A 62 -7.21 -9.99 -3.17
N ASP A 63 -6.33 -10.39 -4.10
CA ASP A 63 -6.66 -11.43 -5.08
C ASP A 63 -5.42 -12.05 -5.74
N THR A 64 -4.48 -12.56 -4.96
CA THR A 64 -3.57 -13.57 -5.49
C THR A 64 -3.37 -14.65 -4.45
N PRO A 65 -3.86 -15.89 -4.66
CA PRO A 65 -3.26 -17.03 -4.00
C PRO A 65 -1.80 -17.06 -4.45
N LEU A 66 -0.91 -16.44 -3.68
CA LEU A 66 0.52 -16.56 -3.89
C LEU A 66 0.83 -18.06 -3.80
N PRO A 67 1.42 -18.70 -4.84
CA PRO A 67 2.01 -20.00 -4.62
C PRO A 67 3.02 -19.84 -3.47
N LEU A 68 2.97 -20.77 -2.50
CA LEU A 68 3.86 -20.84 -1.36
C LEU A 68 5.33 -20.70 -1.84
N GLY A 69 5.87 -19.47 -1.81
CA GLY A 69 7.20 -19.18 -2.35
C GLY A 69 7.47 -17.75 -2.85
N ALA A 70 6.46 -16.89 -3.04
CA ALA A 70 6.70 -15.53 -3.54
C ALA A 70 7.11 -14.54 -2.44
N SER A 71 8.38 -14.14 -2.47
CA SER A 71 9.03 -13.18 -1.57
C SER A 71 8.25 -11.88 -1.37
N ARG A 72 8.06 -11.51 -0.08
CA ARG A 72 7.53 -10.22 0.38
C ARG A 72 8.17 -9.07 -0.40
N ILE A 73 7.38 -8.27 -1.12
CA ILE A 73 7.84 -7.04 -1.77
C ILE A 73 8.02 -5.97 -0.68
N PRO A 74 9.24 -5.53 -0.35
CA PRO A 74 9.43 -4.48 0.64
C PRO A 74 9.09 -3.12 0.01
N PHE A 75 8.25 -2.34 0.68
CA PHE A 75 8.02 -0.94 0.34
C PHE A 75 8.91 -0.09 1.26
N LYS A 76 9.80 0.74 0.70
CA LYS A 76 10.55 1.76 1.45
C LYS A 76 10.03 3.17 1.16
N LYS A 77 10.01 4.00 2.21
CA LYS A 77 9.75 5.44 2.13
C LYS A 77 10.94 6.11 1.45
N LYS A 78 10.71 6.95 0.44
CA LYS A 78 11.75 7.74 -0.25
C LYS A 78 12.27 8.82 0.73
N PRO A 79 13.57 9.14 0.74
CA PRO A 79 14.15 10.22 1.55
C PRO A 79 13.54 11.58 1.22
#